data_AF-A0A1U7RA61-F1
#
_entry.id   AF-A0A1U7RA61-F1
#
_cell.length_a   1.000
_cell.length_b   1.000
_cell.length_c   1.000
_cell.angle_alpha   90.00
_cell.angle_beta   90.00
_cell.angle_gamma   90.00
#
_symmetry.space_group_name_H-M   'P 1'
#
loop_
_entity.id
_entity.type
_entity.pdbx_description
1 polymer ?
#
loop_
_entity_poly.entity_id
_entity_poly.type
_entity_poly.pdbx_seq_one_letter_code
_entity_poly.pdbx_strand_id
1 'polypeptide(L)'
;WYFLCSRRRNLLRNPRAQEKFKHWKLDCNGGDKWKVEELPGTHGNSFPSPAVRKYFVTSYDLCLKSQIIDLKKEGYWEELMDKHRPDIVVSDWYAARFDCGCRYQLKVQLLSADYLVLNEFCPEPVIIDQWSDAEWKEMSHTFRNYKPGVRYILFKHGGQDTQFWAGWYGIRVTNSSITIGPGTSA
;
A
#
# COMPACT_ATOMS: atom_id res chain seq x y z
N TRP A 1 -14.04 -15.14 16.31
CA TRP A 1 -14.89 -14.77 15.17
C TRP A 1 -15.54 -13.40 15.35
N TYR A 2 -16.50 -13.22 16.29
CA TYR A 2 -17.24 -11.96 16.50
C TYR A 2 -16.36 -10.70 16.68
N PHE A 3 -15.31 -10.78 17.52
CA PHE A 3 -14.40 -9.66 17.76
C PHE A 3 -13.66 -9.17 16.50
N LEU A 4 -13.22 -10.09 15.63
CA LEU A 4 -12.49 -9.73 14.42
C LEU A 4 -13.41 -9.12 13.36
N CYS A 5 -14.66 -9.58 13.29
CA CYS A 5 -15.67 -8.97 12.43
C CYS A 5 -16.01 -7.54 12.87
N SER A 6 -16.24 -7.32 14.17
CA SER A 6 -16.64 -6.02 14.70
C SER A 6 -15.54 -4.96 14.62
N ARG A 7 -14.27 -5.36 14.58
CA ARG A 7 -13.10 -4.46 14.49
C ARG A 7 -12.47 -4.41 13.11
N ARG A 8 -13.08 -4.99 12.08
CA ARG A 8 -12.56 -4.94 10.72
C ARG A 8 -12.61 -3.50 10.21
N ARG A 9 -11.44 -2.86 10.16
CA ARG A 9 -11.24 -1.51 9.63
C ARG A 9 -9.87 -1.42 8.98
N ASN A 10 -9.66 -0.38 8.17
CA ASN A 10 -8.35 -0.09 7.62
C ASN A 10 -7.42 0.39 8.75
N LEU A 11 -6.29 -0.29 8.91
CA LEU A 11 -5.24 0.05 9.87
C LEU A 11 -4.26 1.09 9.31
N LEU A 12 -4.22 1.28 8.00
CA LEU A 12 -3.43 2.34 7.38
C LEU A 12 -4.10 3.70 7.59
N ARG A 13 -3.31 4.66 8.04
CA ARG A 13 -3.70 6.07 8.20
C ARG A 13 -3.43 6.83 6.91
N ASN A 14 -4.34 7.74 6.59
CA ASN A 14 -4.28 8.59 5.39
C ASN A 14 -4.03 7.79 4.08
N PRO A 15 -4.84 6.75 3.76
CA PRO A 15 -4.63 5.93 2.57
C PRO A 15 -5.01 6.64 1.25
N ARG A 16 -5.81 7.71 1.33
CA ARG A 16 -6.35 8.45 0.17
C ARG A 16 -5.78 9.86 0.02
N ALA A 17 -4.60 10.13 0.60
CA ALA A 17 -3.89 11.42 0.50
C ALA A 17 -4.69 12.67 0.94
N GLN A 18 -5.71 12.52 1.79
CA GLN A 18 -6.50 13.65 2.28
C GLN A 18 -5.67 14.60 3.15
N GLU A 19 -4.73 14.05 3.92
CA GLU A 19 -3.83 14.81 4.81
C GLU A 19 -2.42 14.93 4.23
N LYS A 20 -2.31 15.05 2.91
CA LYS A 20 -1.03 15.04 2.17
C LYS A 20 -0.21 13.79 2.56
N PHE A 21 1.00 13.96 3.10
CA PHE A 21 1.89 12.88 3.54
C PHE A 21 1.85 12.59 5.04
N LYS A 22 0.90 13.18 5.78
CA LYS A 22 0.80 12.92 7.22
C LYS A 22 0.57 11.41 7.47
N HIS A 23 1.24 10.88 8.49
CA HIS A 23 1.32 9.45 8.85
C HIS A 23 2.14 8.55 7.91
N TRP A 24 2.69 9.08 6.82
CA TRP A 24 3.59 8.35 5.94
C TRP A 24 5.04 8.78 6.17
N LYS A 25 5.94 7.81 6.35
CA LYS A 25 7.37 8.05 6.31
C LYS A 25 7.82 7.99 4.86
N LEU A 26 8.43 9.06 4.36
CA LEU A 26 9.05 9.06 3.04
C LEU A 26 10.44 8.42 3.16
N ASP A 27 10.59 7.21 2.63
CA ASP A 27 11.85 6.47 2.65
C ASP A 27 12.77 6.92 1.51
N CYS A 28 12.19 7.17 0.33
CA CYS A 28 12.87 7.71 -0.84
C CYS A 28 11.98 8.77 -1.49
N ASN A 29 12.59 9.84 -1.97
CA ASN A 29 11.88 10.99 -2.51
C ASN A 29 12.68 11.62 -3.66
N GLY A 30 13.05 10.80 -4.65
CA GLY A 30 13.88 11.20 -5.77
C GLY A 30 13.16 12.09 -6.79
N GLY A 31 13.92 12.63 -7.75
CA GLY A 31 13.42 13.50 -8.79
C GLY A 31 12.67 14.71 -8.25
N ASP A 32 11.51 15.01 -8.84
CA ASP A 32 10.61 16.09 -8.39
C ASP A 32 9.74 15.70 -7.19
N LYS A 33 10.14 14.64 -6.48
CA LYS A 33 9.55 14.15 -5.22
C LYS A 33 8.13 13.61 -5.40
N TRP A 34 7.60 13.04 -4.32
CA TRP A 34 6.20 12.69 -4.22
C TRP A 34 5.30 13.94 -4.29
N LYS A 35 4.19 13.82 -5.01
CA LYS A 35 3.12 14.83 -5.03
C LYS A 35 1.78 14.18 -4.75
N VAL A 36 0.85 14.99 -4.28
CA VAL A 36 -0.56 14.63 -4.13
C VAL A 36 -1.36 15.39 -5.18
N GLU A 37 -2.17 14.66 -5.93
CA GLU A 37 -3.04 15.21 -6.99
C GLU A 37 -4.47 14.75 -6.78
N GLU A 38 -5.40 15.42 -7.46
CA GLU A 38 -6.83 15.12 -7.41
C GLU A 38 -7.25 14.27 -8.62
N LEU A 39 -8.28 13.45 -8.46
CA LEU A 39 -8.85 12.63 -9.53
C LEU A 39 -9.86 13.41 -10.37
N PRO A 40 -9.95 13.17 -11.69
CA PRO A 40 -9.05 12.32 -12.48
C PRO A 40 -7.70 13.00 -12.76
N GLY A 41 -6.63 12.21 -12.73
CA GLY A 41 -5.28 12.68 -13.06
C GLY A 41 -5.11 12.92 -14.56
N THR A 42 -4.18 13.80 -14.95
CA THR A 42 -3.87 14.07 -16.36
C THR A 42 -3.45 12.78 -17.09
N HIS A 43 -4.02 12.46 -18.25
CA HIS A 43 -3.75 11.20 -18.97
C HIS A 43 -3.99 9.94 -18.12
N GLY A 44 -4.95 9.98 -17.18
CA GLY A 44 -5.36 8.83 -16.37
C GLY A 44 -6.87 8.64 -16.36
N ASN A 45 -7.30 7.45 -15.96
CA ASN A 45 -8.71 7.15 -15.79
C ASN A 45 -9.23 7.55 -14.40
N SER A 46 -10.54 7.75 -14.31
CA SER A 46 -11.25 7.92 -13.04
C SER A 46 -11.14 6.66 -12.18
N PHE A 47 -11.07 6.85 -10.86
CA PHE A 47 -11.09 5.73 -9.93
C PHE A 47 -12.49 5.10 -9.88
N PRO A 48 -12.64 3.76 -9.78
CA PRO A 48 -13.95 3.10 -9.78
C PRO A 48 -14.90 3.53 -8.65
N SER A 49 -14.37 4.00 -7.52
CA SER A 49 -15.15 4.47 -6.37
C SER A 49 -15.16 6.01 -6.25
N PRO A 50 -16.33 6.66 -6.16
CA PRO A 50 -16.43 8.11 -6.02
C PRO A 50 -15.94 8.63 -4.65
N ALA A 51 -15.71 7.73 -3.69
CA ALA A 51 -15.20 8.06 -2.36
C ALA A 51 -13.68 8.37 -2.35
N VAL A 52 -12.98 8.07 -3.44
CA VAL A 52 -11.56 8.37 -3.63
C VAL A 52 -11.44 9.60 -4.52
N ARG A 53 -10.84 10.66 -3.99
CA ARG A 53 -10.70 11.96 -4.69
C ARG A 53 -9.25 12.36 -4.94
N LYS A 54 -8.30 11.74 -4.26
CA LYS A 54 -6.88 12.08 -4.34
C LYS A 54 -6.03 10.82 -4.43
N TYR A 55 -4.84 10.98 -4.99
CA TYR A 55 -3.82 9.94 -5.07
C TYR A 55 -2.43 10.54 -4.81
N PHE A 56 -1.49 9.66 -4.51
CA PHE A 56 -0.06 9.98 -4.47
C PHE A 56 0.55 9.64 -5.82
N VAL A 57 1.46 10.47 -6.32
CA VAL A 57 2.19 10.23 -7.57
C VAL A 57 3.68 10.39 -7.37
N THR A 58 4.42 9.47 -7.98
CA THR A 58 5.89 9.44 -7.97
C THR A 58 6.48 10.22 -9.14
N SER A 59 7.76 10.54 -9.04
CA SER A 59 8.52 11.24 -10.08
C SER A 59 9.35 10.25 -10.91
N TYR A 60 10.38 10.75 -11.58
CA TYR A 60 11.27 9.98 -12.46
C TYR A 60 12.32 9.14 -11.72
N ASP A 61 12.71 9.54 -10.51
CA ASP A 61 13.53 8.70 -9.64
C ASP A 61 12.69 8.02 -8.55
N LEU A 62 13.29 7.00 -7.94
CA LEU A 62 12.68 6.17 -6.92
C LEU A 62 12.05 6.99 -5.78
N CYS A 63 10.73 6.84 -5.67
CA CYS A 63 9.92 7.42 -4.62
C CYS A 63 9.28 6.28 -3.82
N LEU A 64 9.57 6.21 -2.52
CA LEU A 64 9.03 5.18 -1.63
C LEU A 64 8.50 5.82 -0.36
N LYS A 65 7.36 5.31 0.09
CA LYS A 65 6.80 5.67 1.40
C LYS A 65 6.38 4.42 2.16
N SER A 66 6.47 4.50 3.47
CA SER A 66 6.11 3.42 4.37
C SER A 66 5.29 3.88 5.56
N GLN A 67 4.57 2.93 6.14
CA GLN A 67 3.89 3.08 7.41
C GLN A 67 4.06 1.80 8.21
N ILE A 68 4.40 1.95 9.49
CA ILE A 68 4.47 0.84 10.43
C ILE A 68 3.24 0.87 11.33
N ILE A 69 2.55 -0.26 11.41
CA ILE A 69 1.34 -0.43 12.22
C ILE A 69 1.73 -1.20 13.48
N ASP A 70 1.38 -0.65 14.63
CA ASP A 70 1.50 -1.31 15.94
C ASP A 70 0.20 -2.02 16.27
N LEU A 71 0.21 -3.35 16.18
CA LEU A 71 -1.00 -4.16 16.32
C LEU A 71 -1.60 -4.05 17.72
N LYS A 72 -0.76 -3.95 18.75
CA LYS A 72 -1.20 -3.82 20.14
C LYS A 72 -1.94 -2.50 20.36
N LYS A 73 -1.43 -1.39 19.79
CA LYS A 73 -2.12 -0.08 19.83
C LYS A 73 -3.42 -0.07 19.04
N GLU A 74 -3.49 -0.80 17.93
CA GLU A 74 -4.74 -0.94 17.17
C GLU A 74 -5.74 -1.92 17.84
N GLY A 75 -5.30 -2.57 18.93
CA GLY A 75 -6.11 -3.38 19.84
C GLY A 75 -6.13 -4.87 19.54
N TYR A 76 -5.17 -5.35 18.75
CA TYR A 76 -4.89 -6.77 18.54
C TYR A 76 -3.80 -7.20 19.52
N TRP A 77 -4.19 -7.89 20.58
CA TRP A 77 -3.26 -8.34 21.63
C TRP A 77 -2.47 -9.56 21.19
N GLU A 78 -1.42 -9.86 21.95
CA GLU A 78 -0.38 -10.82 21.63
C GLU A 78 -0.91 -12.25 21.47
N GLU A 79 -1.70 -12.72 22.43
CA GLU A 79 -2.29 -14.08 22.39
C GLU A 79 -3.22 -14.27 21.18
N LEU A 80 -3.95 -13.24 20.76
CA LEU A 80 -4.80 -13.30 19.56
C LEU A 80 -3.95 -13.51 18.31
N MET A 81 -2.88 -12.73 18.17
CA MET A 81 -1.97 -12.82 17.02
C MET A 81 -1.20 -14.13 17.00
N ASP A 82 -0.82 -14.67 18.16
CA ASP A 82 0.01 -15.87 18.27
C ASP A 82 -0.80 -17.17 18.14
N LYS A 83 -1.97 -17.24 18.81
CA LYS A 83 -2.79 -18.45 18.86
C LYS A 83 -3.78 -18.52 17.70
N HIS A 84 -4.47 -17.42 17.41
CA HIS A 84 -5.55 -17.41 16.42
C HIS A 84 -5.09 -17.00 15.03
N ARG A 85 -3.96 -16.28 14.91
CA ARG A 85 -3.33 -15.89 13.63
C ARG A 85 -4.36 -15.46 12.57
N PRO A 86 -5.17 -14.43 12.88
CA PRO A 86 -6.24 -13.97 11.99
C PRO A 86 -5.69 -13.52 10.63
N ASP A 87 -6.47 -13.69 9.56
CA ASP A 87 -6.05 -13.28 8.22
C ASP A 87 -5.75 -11.78 8.17
N ILE A 88 -4.56 -11.45 7.67
CA ILE A 88 -4.14 -10.07 7.43
C ILE A 88 -4.25 -9.84 5.93
N VAL A 89 -5.27 -9.07 5.53
CA VAL A 89 -5.55 -8.75 4.13
C VAL A 89 -4.96 -7.38 3.82
N VAL A 90 -4.10 -7.35 2.82
CA VAL A 90 -3.50 -6.14 2.26
C VAL A 90 -4.09 -5.89 0.88
N SER A 91 -4.44 -4.64 0.58
CA SER A 91 -4.81 -4.19 -0.75
C SER A 91 -4.15 -2.85 -1.04
N ASP A 92 -3.70 -2.65 -2.26
CA ASP A 92 -3.20 -1.36 -2.74
C ASP A 92 -3.63 -1.13 -4.18
N TRP A 93 -4.00 0.10 -4.51
CA TRP A 93 -4.43 0.47 -5.86
C TRP A 93 -3.37 1.32 -6.53
N TYR A 94 -3.03 0.94 -7.76
CA TYR A 94 -2.02 1.62 -8.55
C TYR A 94 -2.50 1.86 -9.99
N ALA A 95 -1.98 2.93 -10.61
CA ALA A 95 -2.24 3.26 -12.01
C ALA A 95 -1.06 4.02 -12.61
N ALA A 96 -0.84 3.84 -13.90
CA ALA A 96 0.09 4.64 -14.67
C ALA A 96 -0.62 5.84 -15.32
N ARG A 97 0.15 6.64 -16.06
CA ARG A 97 -0.40 7.49 -17.12
C ARG A 97 -0.44 6.71 -18.42
N PHE A 98 -1.36 7.09 -19.31
CA PHE A 98 -1.41 6.55 -20.67
C PHE A 98 -0.12 6.86 -21.44
N ASP A 99 0.43 8.06 -21.29
CA ASP A 99 1.54 8.59 -22.09
C ASP A 99 2.94 8.27 -21.53
N CYS A 100 3.07 7.53 -20.42
CA CYS A 100 4.37 7.21 -19.83
C CYS A 100 4.39 5.84 -19.15
N GLY A 101 5.45 5.08 -19.42
CA GLY A 101 5.73 3.85 -18.69
C GLY A 101 6.22 4.14 -17.26
N CYS A 102 5.93 3.22 -16.34
CA CYS A 102 6.36 3.35 -14.95
C CYS A 102 6.55 1.98 -14.30
N ARG A 103 7.26 1.99 -13.17
CA ARG A 103 7.50 0.83 -12.32
C ARG A 103 6.81 1.03 -10.99
N TYR A 104 6.05 0.02 -10.56
CA TYR A 104 5.42 -0.07 -9.25
C TYR A 104 6.07 -1.17 -8.42
N GLN A 105 6.22 -0.92 -7.11
CA GLN A 105 6.69 -1.90 -6.16
C GLN A 105 5.95 -1.81 -4.83
N LEU A 106 5.65 -2.99 -4.27
CA LEU A 106 5.01 -3.18 -2.98
C LEU A 106 5.85 -4.13 -2.14
N LYS A 107 6.03 -3.80 -0.87
CA LYS A 107 6.65 -4.67 0.13
C LYS A 107 5.87 -4.57 1.41
N VAL A 108 5.41 -5.71 1.91
CA VAL A 108 4.70 -5.83 3.18
C VAL A 108 5.39 -6.86 4.04
N GLN A 109 5.73 -6.50 5.27
CA GLN A 109 6.42 -7.39 6.20
C GLN A 109 5.66 -7.50 7.51
N LEU A 110 5.51 -8.72 8.01
CA LEU A 110 5.04 -9.02 9.36
C LEU A 110 6.27 -9.13 10.27
N LEU A 111 6.33 -8.30 11.30
CA LEU A 111 7.52 -8.14 12.14
C LEU A 111 7.26 -8.59 13.58
N SER A 112 8.30 -9.12 14.23
CA SER A 112 8.30 -9.44 15.66
C SER A 112 8.37 -8.20 16.56
N ALA A 113 8.32 -8.39 17.88
CA ALA A 113 8.55 -7.33 18.87
C ALA A 113 9.92 -6.62 18.67
N ASP A 114 10.93 -7.38 18.25
CA ASP A 114 12.30 -6.91 17.97
C ASP A 114 12.50 -6.43 16.53
N TYR A 115 11.41 -6.22 15.79
CA TYR A 115 11.41 -5.83 14.36
C TYR A 115 12.06 -6.84 13.41
N LEU A 116 12.15 -8.12 13.81
CA LEU A 116 12.62 -9.19 12.93
C LEU A 116 11.51 -9.59 11.94
N VAL A 117 11.89 -9.83 10.68
CA VAL A 117 10.96 -10.24 9.63
C VAL A 117 10.53 -11.69 9.85
N LEU A 118 9.26 -11.90 10.16
CA LEU A 118 8.67 -13.23 10.35
C LEU A 118 8.09 -13.78 9.05
N ASN A 119 7.41 -12.91 8.30
CA ASN A 119 6.82 -13.18 6.99
C ASN A 119 6.93 -11.93 6.12
N GLU A 120 7.07 -12.11 4.81
CA GLU A 120 7.18 -11.02 3.84
C GLU A 120 6.34 -11.34 2.59
N PHE A 121 5.71 -10.32 2.05
CA PHE A 121 5.14 -10.27 0.71
C PHE A 121 5.86 -9.17 -0.07
N CYS A 122 6.67 -9.58 -1.04
CA CYS A 122 7.42 -8.70 -1.92
C CYS A 122 7.29 -9.25 -3.35
N PRO A 123 6.18 -8.98 -4.05
CA PRO A 123 6.02 -9.40 -5.43
C PRO A 123 7.09 -8.75 -6.32
N GLU A 124 7.33 -9.36 -7.48
CA GLU A 124 8.16 -8.74 -8.50
C GLU A 124 7.59 -7.36 -8.88
N PRO A 125 8.45 -6.36 -9.13
CA PRO A 125 8.00 -5.04 -9.54
C PRO A 125 7.12 -5.10 -10.79
N VAL A 126 5.99 -4.42 -10.75
CA VAL A 126 5.10 -4.34 -11.91
C VAL A 126 5.64 -3.26 -12.84
N ILE A 127 5.91 -3.64 -14.08
CA ILE A 127 6.30 -2.72 -15.15
C ILE A 127 5.06 -2.45 -16.00
N ILE A 128 4.73 -1.18 -16.18
CA ILE A 128 3.66 -0.73 -17.06
C ILE A 128 4.31 0.04 -18.21
N ASP A 129 4.03 -0.39 -19.43
CA ASP A 129 4.57 0.24 -20.63
C ASP A 129 3.87 1.56 -20.96
N GLN A 130 4.51 2.35 -21.82
CA GLN A 130 3.88 3.51 -22.42
C GLN A 130 2.69 3.06 -23.30
N TRP A 131 1.69 3.92 -23.44
CA TRP A 131 0.45 3.63 -24.18
C TRP A 131 -0.41 2.54 -23.51
N SER A 132 -0.30 2.41 -22.18
CA SER A 132 -1.11 1.49 -21.38
C SER A 132 -2.57 1.94 -21.27
N ASP A 133 -3.45 1.05 -20.83
CA ASP A 133 -4.87 1.34 -20.56
C ASP A 133 -5.11 2.47 -19.52
N ALA A 134 -4.08 2.87 -18.76
CA ALA A 134 -4.13 3.81 -17.65
C ALA A 134 -5.21 3.46 -16.59
N GLU A 135 -5.59 2.19 -16.50
CA GLU A 135 -6.59 1.70 -15.58
C GLU A 135 -6.02 1.53 -14.17
N TRP A 136 -6.89 1.76 -13.18
CA TRP A 136 -6.60 1.48 -11.79
C TRP A 136 -6.66 -0.04 -11.54
N LYS A 137 -5.54 -0.61 -11.12
CA LYS A 137 -5.40 -2.03 -10.83
C LYS A 137 -5.23 -2.23 -9.34
N GLU A 138 -5.86 -3.28 -8.81
CA GLU A 138 -5.75 -3.67 -7.40
C GLU A 138 -4.69 -4.76 -7.23
N MET A 139 -3.75 -4.54 -6.33
CA MET A 139 -2.85 -5.57 -5.82
C MET A 139 -3.34 -6.00 -4.44
N SER A 140 -3.67 -7.28 -4.28
CA SER A 140 -4.17 -7.83 -3.03
C SER A 140 -3.36 -9.05 -2.59
N HIS A 141 -3.13 -9.16 -1.28
CA HIS A 141 -2.46 -10.30 -0.67
C HIS A 141 -3.06 -10.59 0.70
N THR A 142 -3.22 -11.87 1.04
CA THR A 142 -3.69 -12.28 2.36
C THR A 142 -2.62 -13.13 3.03
N PHE A 143 -2.06 -12.66 4.14
CA PHE A 143 -1.23 -13.48 4.99
C PHE A 143 -2.11 -14.42 5.80
N ARG A 144 -1.93 -15.72 5.58
CA ARG A 144 -2.57 -16.81 6.32
C ARG A 144 -1.50 -17.65 7.01
N ASN A 145 -1.84 -18.22 8.16
CA ASN A 145 -0.97 -19.17 8.87
C ASN A 145 0.48 -18.65 9.07
N TYR A 146 0.65 -17.35 9.26
CA TYR A 146 1.96 -16.73 9.50
C TYR A 146 2.56 -17.22 10.83
N LYS A 147 3.87 -16.99 11.00
CA LYS A 147 4.55 -17.41 12.23
C LYS A 147 3.97 -16.66 13.44
N PRO A 148 3.89 -17.30 14.62
CA PRO A 148 3.56 -16.58 15.84
C PRO A 148 4.61 -15.51 16.14
N GLY A 149 4.25 -14.52 16.95
CA GLY A 149 5.12 -13.42 17.36
C GLY A 149 4.94 -12.15 16.55
N VAL A 150 3.97 -12.06 15.63
CA VAL A 150 3.71 -10.84 14.85
C VAL A 150 3.20 -9.73 15.78
N ARG A 151 3.88 -8.59 15.77
CA ARG A 151 3.55 -7.39 16.57
C ARG A 151 3.42 -6.13 15.72
N TYR A 152 4.15 -6.06 14.61
CA TYR A 152 4.05 -4.94 13.69
C TYR A 152 3.81 -5.39 12.26
N ILE A 153 3.22 -4.49 11.47
CA ILE A 153 3.13 -4.65 10.02
C ILE A 153 3.81 -3.44 9.38
N LEU A 154 4.85 -3.68 8.59
CA LEU A 154 5.45 -2.66 7.73
C LEU A 154 4.78 -2.74 6.36
N PHE A 155 4.15 -1.66 5.95
CA PHE A 155 3.67 -1.47 4.59
C PHE A 155 4.57 -0.46 3.89
N LYS A 156 5.11 -0.82 2.72
CA LYS A 156 5.94 0.04 1.90
C LYS A 156 5.55 -0.10 0.45
N HIS A 157 5.36 1.03 -0.24
CA HIS A 157 5.10 1.02 -1.67
C HIS A 157 5.68 2.25 -2.35
N GLY A 158 5.68 2.21 -3.68
CA GLY A 158 6.01 3.34 -4.51
C GLY A 158 6.57 2.87 -5.84
N GLY A 159 7.48 3.65 -6.40
CA GLY A 159 7.94 3.42 -7.75
C GLY A 159 8.60 4.65 -8.34
N GLN A 160 8.73 4.61 -9.66
CA GLN A 160 9.33 5.65 -10.49
C GLN A 160 8.83 5.52 -11.92
N ASP A 161 9.08 6.52 -12.76
CA ASP A 161 8.90 6.38 -14.19
C ASP A 161 9.97 5.47 -14.83
N THR A 162 9.80 5.16 -16.11
CA THR A 162 10.82 4.47 -16.93
C THR A 162 11.40 5.35 -18.04
N GLN A 163 10.91 6.57 -18.21
CA GLN A 163 11.27 7.49 -19.30
C GLN A 163 12.21 8.61 -18.87
N PHE A 164 12.44 8.77 -17.55
CA PHE A 164 13.24 9.81 -16.94
C PHE A 164 12.76 11.23 -17.29
N TRP A 165 11.45 11.43 -17.34
CA TRP A 165 10.85 12.72 -17.68
C TRP A 165 10.62 13.56 -16.43
N ALA A 166 11.18 14.77 -16.43
CA ALA A 166 10.98 15.73 -15.34
C ALA A 166 9.48 15.95 -15.10
N GLY A 167 9.05 15.88 -13.84
CA GLY A 167 7.67 15.95 -13.40
C GLY A 167 7.17 14.68 -12.71
N TRP A 168 5.85 14.48 -12.77
CA TRP A 168 5.13 13.39 -12.09
C TRP A 168 4.58 12.41 -13.11
N TYR A 169 5.51 11.67 -13.72
CA TYR A 169 5.23 10.66 -14.74
C TYR A 169 5.32 9.22 -14.20
N GLY A 170 5.70 9.05 -12.94
CA GLY A 170 5.79 7.75 -12.30
C GLY A 170 4.44 7.17 -11.90
N ILE A 171 4.49 6.08 -11.13
CA ILE A 171 3.31 5.39 -10.64
C ILE A 171 2.44 6.27 -9.73
N ARG A 172 1.12 6.12 -9.88
CA ARG A 172 0.09 6.67 -8.99
C ARG A 172 -0.39 5.58 -8.05
N VAL A 173 -0.55 5.91 -6.76
CA VAL A 173 -1.04 4.98 -5.75
C VAL A 173 -2.08 5.64 -4.83
N THR A 174 -3.12 4.90 -4.45
CA THR A 174 -4.16 5.38 -3.53
C THR A 174 -4.94 4.21 -2.91
N ASN A 175 -5.84 4.54 -1.98
CA ASN A 175 -6.79 3.60 -1.38
C ASN A 175 -6.14 2.35 -0.78
N SER A 176 -4.90 2.46 -0.31
CA SER A 176 -4.16 1.38 0.36
C SER A 176 -4.91 0.93 1.61
N SER A 177 -4.96 -0.38 1.86
CA SER A 177 -5.61 -0.91 3.04
C SER A 177 -4.90 -2.11 3.64
N ILE A 178 -4.91 -2.15 4.97
CA ILE A 178 -4.59 -3.34 5.74
C ILE A 178 -5.76 -3.59 6.66
N THR A 179 -6.37 -4.76 6.57
CA THR A 179 -7.46 -5.17 7.46
C THR A 179 -7.14 -6.51 8.07
N ILE A 180 -7.51 -6.69 9.34
CA ILE A 180 -7.40 -7.97 10.02
C ILE A 180 -8.80 -8.49 10.24
N GLY A 181 -9.09 -9.66 9.70
CA GLY A 181 -10.39 -10.29 9.72
C GLY A 181 -10.34 -11.71 10.27
N PRO A 182 -11.49 -12.32 10.55
CA PRO A 182 -11.52 -13.76 10.78
C PRO A 182 -10.95 -14.48 9.56
N GLY A 183 -10.19 -15.55 9.79
CA GLY A 183 -9.69 -16.37 8.69
C GLY A 183 -10.86 -16.88 7.86
N THR A 184 -10.84 -16.62 6.56
CA THR A 184 -11.79 -17.27 5.65
C THR A 184 -11.29 -18.69 5.46
N SER A 185 -11.89 -19.65 6.19
CA SER A 185 -11.75 -21.07 5.89
C SER A 185 -12.15 -21.25 4.42
N ALA A 186 -11.18 -21.66 3.59
CA ALA A 186 -11.47 -22.25 2.30
C ALA A 186 -12.01 -23.67 2.52
#